data_AF-A0A2K8MIB4-F1
#
_entry.id   AF-A0A2K8MIB4-F1
#
_cell.length_a   1.000
_cell.length_b   1.000
_cell.length_c   1.000
_cell.angle_alpha   90.00
_cell.angle_beta   90.00
_cell.angle_gamma   90.00
#
_symmetry.space_group_name_H-M   'P 1'
#
loop_
_entity.id
_entity.type
_entity.pdbx_description
1 polymer ?
#
loop_
_entity_poly.entity_id
_entity_poly.type
_entity_poly.pdbx_seq_one_letter_code
_entity_poly.pdbx_strand_id
1 'polypeptide(L)'
;MTACGGGNVPQDAQKTADALTGDAKGSAADNPVCKLFTPAELEAYAGEPLNAGANAGGGLGCQWTAKDGEGDVMVVAVPSNYAEVPKLADGFRDMPELGEKGYAAPELGGWVAGAILGKEFVKVSVAGAKASADNAVALFKETAKRRPAG
;
A
#
# COMPACT_ATOMS: atom_id res chain seq x y z
N MET A 1 9.03 -36.75 -2.47
CA MET A 1 9.16 -35.81 -3.59
C MET A 1 7.88 -35.93 -4.41
N THR A 2 6.92 -35.02 -4.24
CA THR A 2 5.68 -35.03 -5.04
C THR A 2 5.35 -33.60 -5.47
N ALA A 3 5.03 -33.49 -6.76
CA ALA A 3 5.08 -32.31 -7.60
C ALA A 3 4.02 -31.23 -7.30
N CYS A 4 4.42 -29.96 -7.45
CA CYS A 4 3.52 -28.84 -7.72
C CYS A 4 3.16 -28.88 -9.22
N GLY A 5 2.08 -29.57 -9.57
CA GLY A 5 1.49 -29.57 -10.91
C GLY A 5 0.46 -28.45 -11.04
N GLY A 6 0.60 -27.63 -12.08
CA GLY A 6 -0.33 -26.55 -12.38
C GLY A 6 -1.78 -27.02 -12.45
N GLY A 7 -2.66 -26.35 -11.72
CA GLY A 7 -4.09 -26.59 -11.74
C GLY A 7 -4.81 -25.25 -11.66
N ASN A 8 -5.72 -25.03 -12.62
CA ASN A 8 -6.70 -23.95 -12.54
C ASN A 8 -7.29 -23.90 -11.13
N VAL A 9 -7.07 -22.80 -10.43
CA VAL A 9 -7.72 -22.52 -9.15
C VAL A 9 -9.24 -22.65 -9.38
N PRO A 10 -9.95 -23.47 -8.59
CA PRO A 10 -11.40 -23.59 -8.73
C PRO A 10 -12.05 -22.20 -8.66
N GLN A 11 -12.97 -21.88 -9.57
CA GLN A 11 -13.58 -20.55 -9.65
C GLN A 11 -14.19 -20.07 -8.32
N ASP A 12 -14.65 -20.98 -7.48
CA ASP A 12 -15.20 -20.66 -6.16
C ASP A 12 -14.10 -20.28 -5.14
N ALA A 13 -12.91 -20.87 -5.25
CA ALA A 13 -11.74 -20.47 -4.47
C ALA A 13 -11.23 -19.09 -4.92
N GLN A 14 -11.26 -18.82 -6.22
CA GLN A 14 -10.93 -17.49 -6.75
C GLN A 14 -11.93 -16.43 -6.26
N LYS A 15 -13.24 -16.68 -6.40
CA LYS A 15 -14.28 -15.76 -5.89
C LYS A 15 -14.16 -15.49 -4.39
N THR A 16 -13.81 -16.51 -3.61
CA THR A 16 -13.60 -16.36 -2.17
C THR A 16 -12.36 -15.53 -1.88
N ALA A 17 -11.26 -15.76 -2.58
CA ALA A 17 -10.06 -14.94 -2.49
C ALA A 17 -10.35 -13.48 -2.86
N ASP A 18 -11.04 -13.25 -3.99
CA ASP A 18 -11.41 -11.92 -4.47
C ASP A 18 -12.32 -11.19 -3.47
N ALA A 19 -13.21 -11.92 -2.78
CA ALA A 19 -14.06 -11.34 -1.74
C ALA A 19 -13.26 -10.92 -0.50
N LEU A 20 -12.22 -11.69 -0.15
CA LEU A 20 -11.35 -11.41 1.00
C LEU A 20 -10.37 -10.25 0.73
N THR A 21 -9.83 -10.15 -0.48
CA THR A 21 -8.94 -9.06 -0.91
C THR A 21 -9.71 -7.80 -1.30
N GLY A 22 -11.02 -7.91 -1.52
CA GLY A 22 -11.84 -6.80 -2.01
C GLY A 22 -11.80 -6.63 -3.54
N ASP A 23 -11.15 -7.53 -4.27
CA ASP A 23 -11.20 -7.62 -5.74
C ASP A 23 -12.61 -7.98 -6.25
N ALA A 24 -13.49 -8.51 -5.40
CA ALA A 24 -14.90 -8.72 -5.74
C ALA A 24 -15.69 -7.40 -5.98
N LYS A 25 -15.20 -6.24 -5.48
CA LYS A 25 -15.81 -4.92 -5.73
C LYS A 25 -15.39 -4.28 -7.06
N GLY A 26 -14.51 -4.95 -7.82
CA GLY A 26 -13.89 -4.48 -9.05
C GLY A 26 -12.47 -5.02 -9.12
N SER A 27 -12.01 -5.42 -10.30
CA SER A 27 -10.67 -6.01 -10.42
C SER A 27 -9.60 -5.01 -9.98
N ALA A 28 -8.48 -5.47 -9.42
CA ALA A 28 -7.31 -4.59 -9.16
C ALA A 28 -6.88 -3.79 -10.41
N ALA A 29 -7.15 -4.34 -11.61
CA ALA A 29 -6.91 -3.64 -12.88
C ALA A 29 -7.83 -2.44 -13.12
N ASP A 30 -8.94 -2.31 -12.40
CA ASP A 30 -9.85 -1.16 -12.46
C ASP A 30 -9.59 -0.15 -11.34
N ASN A 31 -8.92 -0.56 -10.27
CA ASN A 31 -8.59 0.30 -9.14
C ASN A 31 -7.55 1.38 -9.54
N PRO A 32 -7.89 2.68 -9.46
CA PRO A 32 -6.98 3.75 -9.84
C PRO A 32 -5.72 3.82 -8.96
N VAL A 33 -5.78 3.34 -7.71
CA VAL A 33 -4.62 3.28 -6.81
C VAL A 33 -3.61 2.23 -7.30
N CYS A 34 -4.09 1.08 -7.80
CA CYS A 34 -3.22 0.05 -8.37
C CYS A 34 -2.54 0.47 -9.68
N LYS A 35 -3.06 1.51 -10.34
CA LYS A 35 -2.46 2.08 -11.57
C LYS A 35 -1.40 3.13 -11.28
N LEU A 36 -1.23 3.56 -10.03
CA LEU A 36 -0.27 4.61 -9.69
C LEU A 36 1.15 4.17 -9.91
N PHE A 37 1.47 2.90 -9.66
CA PHE A 37 2.82 2.37 -9.72
C PHE A 37 2.85 1.00 -10.37
N THR A 38 3.93 0.74 -11.10
CA THR A 38 4.32 -0.60 -11.49
C THR A 38 5.08 -1.28 -10.34
N PRO A 39 5.06 -2.62 -10.25
CA PRO A 39 5.85 -3.33 -9.25
C PRO A 39 7.33 -2.92 -9.26
N ALA A 40 7.93 -2.79 -10.44
CA ALA A 40 9.34 -2.41 -10.63
C ALA A 40 9.70 -1.04 -10.05
N GLU A 41 8.79 -0.05 -10.11
CA GLU A 41 9.01 1.24 -9.46
C GLU A 41 9.03 1.11 -7.93
N LEU A 42 8.21 0.20 -7.40
CA LEU A 42 8.06 -0.02 -5.96
C LEU A 42 9.20 -0.84 -5.35
N GLU A 43 9.88 -1.68 -6.15
CA GLU A 43 11.08 -2.42 -5.73
C GLU A 43 12.20 -1.48 -5.22
N ALA A 44 12.24 -0.24 -5.72
CA ALA A 44 13.20 0.77 -5.24
C ALA A 44 12.98 1.14 -3.76
N TYR A 45 11.73 1.08 -3.28
CA TYR A 45 11.34 1.41 -1.91
C TYR A 45 11.35 0.18 -0.99
N ALA A 46 10.82 -0.95 -1.45
CA ALA A 46 10.79 -2.20 -0.69
C ALA A 46 12.18 -2.84 -0.56
N GLY A 47 12.98 -2.78 -1.64
CA GLY A 47 14.30 -3.41 -1.72
C GLY A 47 14.30 -4.82 -2.30
N GLU A 48 13.14 -5.30 -2.76
CA GLU A 48 12.94 -6.66 -3.25
C GLU A 48 11.87 -6.72 -4.35
N PRO A 49 11.86 -7.77 -5.18
CA PRO A 49 10.87 -7.92 -6.24
C PRO A 49 9.44 -8.07 -5.73
N LEU A 50 8.51 -7.31 -6.32
CA LEU A 50 7.10 -7.32 -5.92
C LEU A 50 6.21 -8.04 -6.95
N ASN A 51 5.09 -8.57 -6.46
CA ASN A 51 3.99 -9.08 -7.28
C ASN A 51 3.17 -7.93 -7.89
N ALA A 52 2.25 -8.27 -8.79
CA ALA A 52 1.25 -7.32 -9.26
C ALA A 52 0.38 -6.83 -8.08
N GLY A 53 -0.08 -5.58 -8.18
CA GLY A 53 -0.92 -4.97 -7.15
C GLY A 53 -2.28 -5.66 -7.06
N ALA A 54 -2.75 -5.87 -5.84
CA ALA A 54 -4.08 -6.36 -5.52
C ALA A 54 -4.85 -5.30 -4.72
N ASN A 55 -6.19 -5.35 -4.74
CA ASN A 55 -6.98 -4.44 -3.93
C ASN A 55 -6.64 -4.58 -2.44
N ALA A 56 -6.64 -3.43 -1.77
CA ALA A 56 -6.45 -3.32 -0.33
C ALA A 56 -7.42 -2.27 0.24
N GLY A 57 -7.51 -2.18 1.57
CA GLY A 57 -8.37 -1.17 2.22
C GLY A 57 -9.84 -1.25 1.79
N GLY A 58 -10.35 -2.46 1.51
CA GLY A 58 -11.72 -2.67 1.05
C GLY A 58 -12.04 -2.14 -0.36
N GLY A 59 -11.00 -1.97 -1.20
CA GLY A 59 -11.07 -1.44 -2.57
C GLY A 59 -10.62 0.01 -2.72
N LEU A 60 -10.23 0.66 -1.61
CA LEU A 60 -9.77 2.06 -1.56
C LEU A 60 -8.24 2.20 -1.56
N GLY A 61 -7.54 1.09 -1.66
CA GLY A 61 -6.09 1.04 -1.74
C GLY A 61 -5.61 -0.08 -2.65
N CYS A 62 -4.29 -0.14 -2.81
CA CYS A 62 -3.62 -1.22 -3.51
C CYS A 62 -2.42 -1.70 -2.69
N GLN A 63 -2.17 -3.00 -2.70
CA GLN A 63 -1.02 -3.61 -2.05
C GLN A 63 -0.23 -4.44 -3.06
N TRP A 64 1.10 -4.31 -3.01
CA TRP A 64 2.07 -5.08 -3.77
C TRP A 64 2.93 -5.86 -2.77
N THR A 65 2.74 -7.17 -2.73
CA THR A 65 3.50 -8.05 -1.82
C THR A 65 4.81 -8.48 -2.46
N ALA A 66 5.84 -8.69 -1.64
CA ALA A 66 7.07 -9.29 -2.07
C ALA A 66 6.86 -10.71 -2.59
N LYS A 67 7.70 -11.13 -3.55
CA LYS A 67 7.60 -12.46 -4.16
C LYS A 67 7.97 -13.60 -3.20
N ASP A 68 8.82 -13.33 -2.23
CA ASP A 68 9.18 -14.27 -1.15
C ASP A 68 8.19 -14.22 0.04
N GLY A 69 7.31 -13.22 0.06
CA GLY A 69 6.32 -13.01 1.12
C GLY A 69 6.85 -12.25 2.35
N GLU A 70 8.08 -11.73 2.32
CA GLU A 70 8.72 -11.05 3.46
C GLU A 70 8.77 -9.51 3.31
N GLY A 71 7.76 -8.93 2.68
CA GLY A 71 7.63 -7.50 2.51
C GLY A 71 6.38 -7.11 1.74
N ASP A 72 6.02 -5.84 1.81
CA ASP A 72 4.92 -5.28 1.03
C ASP A 72 5.03 -3.76 0.90
N VAL A 73 4.40 -3.25 -0.15
CA VAL A 73 4.10 -1.84 -0.29
C VAL A 73 2.60 -1.70 -0.38
N MET A 74 2.02 -0.79 0.40
CA MET A 74 0.60 -0.49 0.30
C MET A 74 0.38 1.01 0.14
N VAL A 75 -0.60 1.37 -0.67
CA VAL A 75 -1.11 2.73 -0.78
C VAL A 75 -2.61 2.70 -0.52
N VAL A 76 -3.10 3.53 0.39
CA VAL A 76 -4.52 3.64 0.71
C VAL A 76 -4.97 5.10 0.64
N ALA A 77 -6.15 5.31 0.07
CA ALA A 77 -6.79 6.59 -0.11
C ALA A 77 -8.22 6.53 0.45
N VAL A 78 -8.45 7.09 1.63
CA VAL A 78 -9.77 7.06 2.28
C VAL A 78 -10.27 8.46 2.56
N PRO A 79 -11.57 8.69 2.81
CA PRO A 79 -12.05 9.98 3.27
C PRO A 79 -11.32 10.44 4.54
N SER A 80 -11.06 11.74 4.67
CA SER A 80 -10.17 12.29 5.72
C SER A 80 -10.66 12.05 7.16
N ASN A 81 -11.94 11.78 7.36
CA ASN A 81 -12.50 11.40 8.67
C ASN A 81 -12.08 9.99 9.13
N TYR A 82 -11.48 9.18 8.25
CA TYR A 82 -10.83 7.91 8.58
C TYR A 82 -9.33 8.05 8.85
N ALA A 83 -8.80 9.28 8.97
CA ALA A 83 -7.39 9.51 9.24
C ALA A 83 -6.97 8.91 10.58
N GLU A 84 -6.09 7.92 10.53
CA GLU A 84 -5.45 7.31 11.69
C GLU A 84 -4.01 7.84 11.80
N VAL A 85 -3.75 8.64 12.84
CA VAL A 85 -2.43 9.22 13.08
C VAL A 85 -1.86 8.61 14.36
N PRO A 86 -0.84 7.74 14.28
CA PRO A 86 -0.33 6.98 15.42
C PRO A 86 0.62 7.82 16.30
N LYS A 87 0.13 8.94 16.85
CA LYS A 87 0.95 9.92 17.60
C LYS A 87 1.69 9.36 18.82
N LEU A 88 1.24 8.21 19.34
CA LEU A 88 1.82 7.55 20.50
C LEU A 88 2.81 6.44 20.12
N ALA A 89 3.06 6.21 18.83
CA ALA A 89 4.05 5.23 18.38
C ALA A 89 5.47 5.76 18.62
N ASP A 90 6.33 4.94 19.22
CA ASP A 90 7.75 5.25 19.36
C ASP A 90 8.37 5.46 17.97
N GLY A 91 9.09 6.57 17.79
CA GLY A 91 9.68 6.93 16.50
C GLY A 91 8.74 7.64 15.53
N PHE A 92 7.51 7.98 15.95
CA PHE A 92 6.63 8.90 15.23
C PHE A 92 7.30 10.25 14.96
N ARG A 93 7.05 10.80 13.78
CA ARG A 93 7.55 12.11 13.32
C ARG A 93 6.39 12.90 12.75
N ASP A 94 6.12 14.08 13.31
CA ASP A 94 5.26 15.07 12.66
C ASP A 94 5.98 15.64 11.43
N MET A 95 5.28 15.65 10.29
CA MET A 95 5.80 16.06 8.99
C MET A 95 4.80 16.97 8.28
N PRO A 96 4.62 18.22 8.75
CA PRO A 96 3.61 19.14 8.21
C PRO A 96 3.80 19.47 6.72
N GLU A 97 5.01 19.30 6.18
CA GLU A 97 5.31 19.46 4.76
C GLU A 97 4.64 18.41 3.86
N LEU A 98 4.12 17.32 4.42
CA LEU A 98 3.40 16.29 3.66
C LEU A 98 1.90 16.61 3.49
N GLY A 99 1.36 17.52 4.29
CA GLY A 99 -0.07 17.87 4.30
C GLY A 99 -0.62 18.04 5.71
N GLU A 100 -1.94 18.21 5.82
CA GLU A 100 -2.59 18.32 7.13
C GLU A 100 -2.41 17.01 7.91
N LYS A 101 -1.98 17.10 9.17
CA LYS A 101 -1.63 15.92 10.00
C LYS A 101 -0.61 14.98 9.33
N GLY A 102 0.28 15.53 8.50
CA GLY A 102 1.36 14.78 7.88
C GLY A 102 2.28 14.13 8.90
N TYR A 103 2.65 12.87 8.68
CA TYR A 103 3.50 12.12 9.58
C TYR A 103 4.30 11.02 8.87
N ALA A 104 5.34 10.55 9.56
CA ALA A 104 5.93 9.23 9.32
C ALA A 104 6.09 8.48 10.65
N ALA A 105 5.92 7.17 10.65
CA ALA A 105 6.04 6.35 11.85
C ALA A 105 6.48 4.93 11.50
N PRO A 106 7.14 4.20 12.40
CA PRO A 106 7.34 2.78 12.21
C PRO A 106 6.00 2.04 12.30
N GLU A 107 5.87 0.98 11.49
CA GLU A 107 4.76 0.01 11.52
C GLU A 107 5.37 -1.40 11.61
N LEU A 108 4.58 -2.42 11.92
CA LEU A 108 5.10 -3.78 12.05
C LEU A 108 5.82 -4.23 10.76
N GLY A 109 7.13 -4.45 10.83
CA GLY A 109 7.94 -4.87 9.69
C GLY A 109 8.32 -3.76 8.71
N GLY A 110 8.01 -2.49 9.01
CA GLY A 110 8.27 -1.42 8.06
C GLY A 110 8.05 0.00 8.58
N TRP A 111 7.75 0.89 7.64
CA TRP A 111 7.48 2.31 7.89
C TRP A 111 6.26 2.77 7.12
N VAL A 112 5.52 3.67 7.74
CA VAL A 112 4.40 4.37 7.13
C VAL A 112 4.66 5.86 7.02
N ALA A 113 4.06 6.46 6.00
CA ALA A 113 3.89 7.91 5.91
C ALA A 113 2.46 8.21 5.48
N GLY A 114 1.87 9.26 6.04
CA GLY A 114 0.50 9.64 5.71
C GLY A 114 0.21 11.11 5.97
N ALA A 115 -0.79 11.64 5.28
CA ALA A 115 -1.29 13.00 5.49
C ALA A 115 -2.71 13.14 4.94
N ILE A 116 -3.40 14.16 5.39
CA ILE A 116 -4.64 14.65 4.78
C ILE A 116 -4.28 15.57 3.61
N LEU A 117 -4.81 15.23 2.44
CA LEU A 117 -4.72 15.98 1.18
C LEU A 117 -6.14 16.36 0.75
N GLY A 118 -6.59 17.56 1.13
CA GLY A 118 -7.96 18.01 0.88
C GLY A 118 -8.99 17.17 1.64
N LYS A 119 -9.84 16.44 0.92
CA LYS A 119 -10.91 15.60 1.52
C LYS A 119 -10.48 14.16 1.79
N GLU A 120 -9.26 13.78 1.43
CA GLU A 120 -8.77 12.41 1.55
C GLU A 120 -7.62 12.34 2.55
N PHE A 121 -7.57 11.24 3.30
CA PHE A 121 -6.39 10.79 4.00
C PHE A 121 -5.67 9.76 3.14
N VAL A 122 -4.39 10.01 2.90
CA VAL A 122 -3.53 9.12 2.13
C VAL A 122 -2.51 8.52 3.09
N LYS A 123 -2.38 7.19 3.07
CA LYS A 123 -1.34 6.45 3.81
C LYS A 123 -0.58 5.57 2.83
N VAL A 124 0.74 5.54 2.97
CA VAL A 124 1.58 4.53 2.34
C VAL A 124 2.29 3.72 3.43
N SER A 125 2.46 2.41 3.20
CA SER A 125 3.32 1.54 3.99
C SER A 125 4.40 0.95 3.09
N VAL A 126 5.59 0.77 3.65
CA VAL A 126 6.71 0.07 3.03
C VAL A 126 7.32 -0.87 4.06
N ALA A 127 7.27 -2.16 3.77
CA ALA A 127 7.97 -3.24 4.46
C ALA A 127 8.93 -3.93 3.47
N GLY A 128 10.03 -4.47 3.98
CA GLY A 128 11.09 -5.08 3.18
C GLY A 128 12.49 -4.57 3.52
N ALA A 129 13.50 -5.08 2.81
CA ALA A 129 14.92 -4.82 3.13
C ALA A 129 15.33 -3.33 3.10
N LYS A 130 14.60 -2.48 2.38
CA LYS A 130 14.83 -1.03 2.30
C LYS A 130 13.79 -0.19 3.04
N ALA A 131 12.90 -0.82 3.82
CA ALA A 131 11.91 -0.09 4.60
C ALA A 131 12.58 0.92 5.55
N SER A 132 12.23 2.19 5.39
CA SER A 132 12.75 3.29 6.21
C SER A 132 11.77 4.46 6.19
N ALA A 133 11.89 5.35 7.17
CA ALA A 133 11.09 6.58 7.21
C ALA A 133 11.23 7.37 5.91
N ASP A 134 12.47 7.49 5.40
CA ASP A 134 12.76 8.27 4.20
C ASP A 134 12.13 7.65 2.94
N ASN A 135 12.15 6.32 2.81
CA ASN A 135 11.50 5.65 1.68
C ASN A 135 9.98 5.72 1.77
N ALA A 136 9.38 5.58 2.96
CA ALA A 136 7.95 5.78 3.13
C ALA A 136 7.53 7.21 2.77
N VAL A 137 8.29 8.21 3.23
CA VAL A 137 8.05 9.63 2.91
C VAL A 137 8.24 9.92 1.42
N ALA A 138 9.27 9.35 0.80
CA ALA A 138 9.52 9.51 -0.63
C ALA A 138 8.39 8.89 -1.47
N LEU A 139 7.94 7.68 -1.12
CA LEU A 139 6.80 7.04 -1.77
C LEU A 139 5.51 7.84 -1.58
N PHE A 140 5.28 8.39 -0.38
CA PHE A 140 4.14 9.25 -0.11
C PHE A 140 4.14 10.47 -1.03
N LYS A 141 5.29 11.15 -1.16
CA LYS A 141 5.43 12.32 -2.03
C LYS A 141 5.16 11.98 -3.49
N GLU A 142 5.66 10.84 -3.99
CA GLU A 142 5.34 10.38 -5.35
C GLU A 142 3.85 10.03 -5.51
N THR A 143 3.26 9.40 -4.50
CA THR A 143 1.82 9.10 -4.48
C THR A 143 0.98 10.38 -4.58
N ALA A 144 1.31 11.39 -3.78
CA ALA A 144 0.64 12.69 -3.79
C ALA A 144 0.79 13.45 -5.11
N LYS A 145 1.94 13.31 -5.81
CA LYS A 145 2.13 13.88 -7.15
C LYS A 145 1.26 13.20 -8.21
N ARG A 146 1.14 11.86 -8.14
CA ARG A 146 0.36 11.05 -9.08
C ARG A 146 -1.15 11.10 -8.81
N ARG A 147 -1.53 11.48 -7.59
CA ARG A 147 -2.92 11.72 -7.16
C ARG A 147 -3.12 13.20 -6.82
N PRO A 148 -3.34 14.08 -7.81
CA PRO A 148 -3.74 15.44 -7.50
C PRO A 148 -5.02 15.40 -6.66
N ALA A 149 -5.03 16.14 -5.56
CA ALA A 149 -6.16 16.22 -4.64
C ALA A 149 -7.43 16.64 -5.43
N GLY A 150 -8.50 15.86 -5.27
CA GLY A 150 -9.82 16.19 -5.82
C GLY A 150 -10.56 17.26 -5.03
#